data_AF-A0AAE2Y2A8-F1
#
_entry.id   AF-A0AAE2Y2A8-F1
#
_cell.length_a   1.000
_cell.length_b   1.000
_cell.length_c   1.000
_cell.angle_alpha   90.00
_cell.angle_beta   90.00
_cell.angle_gamma   90.00
#
_symmetry.space_group_name_H-M   'P 1'
#
loop_
_entity.id
_entity.type
_entity.pdbx_description
1 polymer ?
#
loop_
_entity_poly.entity_id
_entity_poly.type
_entity_poly.pdbx_seq_one_letter_code
_entity_poly.pdbx_strand_id
1 'polypeptide(L)' 'DDLDARKYAQRFGVPVSGTIGVLVLAVSGKIISKEQGNRLLSEMIRMGFYSSIESLDEILS' A
#
# COMPACT_ATOMS: atom_id res chain seq x y z
N ASP A 1 6.34 5.31 12.31
CA ASP A 1 6.94 6.58 11.90
C ASP A 1 7.09 6.57 10.39
N ASP A 2 6.43 7.50 9.69
CA ASP A 2 6.27 7.52 8.22
C ASP A 2 7.60 7.58 7.45
N LEU A 3 8.69 7.86 8.16
CA LEU A 3 10.05 7.95 7.63
C LEU A 3 10.62 6.59 7.23
N ASP A 4 10.34 5.53 8.00
CA ASP A 4 10.88 4.20 7.70
C ASP A 4 10.19 3.55 6.50
N ALA A 5 8.89 3.80 6.36
CA ALA A 5 8.14 3.41 5.16
C ALA A 5 8.76 4.00 3.88
N ARG A 6 9.21 5.27 3.91
CA ARG A 6 9.89 5.92 2.77
C ARG A 6 11.27 5.32 2.46
N LYS A 7 12.03 4.90 3.48
CA LYS A 7 13.35 4.28 3.28
C LYS A 7 13.25 2.88 2.65
N TYR A 8 12.26 2.09 3.05
CA TYR A 8 11.99 0.81 2.39
C TYR A 8 11.45 1.00 0.96
N ALA A 9 10.64 2.04 0.73
CA ALA A 9 10.09 2.40 -0.59
C ALA A 9 11.14 2.75 -1.65
N GLN A 10 12.12 3.59 -1.30
CA GLN A 10 13.14 4.04 -2.25
C GLN A 10 13.98 2.88 -2.81
N ARG A 11 14.12 1.78 -2.07
CA ARG A 11 14.82 0.56 -2.54
C ARG A 11 14.10 -0.17 -3.68
N PHE A 12 12.79 0.05 -3.86
CA PHE A 12 11.98 -0.64 -4.86
C PHE A 12 11.61 0.25 -6.08
N GLY A 13 12.14 1.47 -6.17
CA GLY A 13 11.97 2.32 -7.35
C GLY A 13 10.57 2.87 -7.58
N VAL A 14 9.65 2.69 -6.63
CA VAL A 14 8.29 3.22 -6.68
C VAL A 14 8.19 4.44 -5.76
N PRO A 15 7.76 5.62 -6.24
CA PRO A 15 7.54 6.77 -5.39
C PRO A 15 6.35 6.49 -4.45
N VAL A 16 6.63 6.11 -3.20
CA VAL A 16 5.59 5.79 -2.22
C VAL A 16 5.10 7.08 -1.54
N SER A 17 4.06 7.66 -2.10
CA SER A 17 3.31 8.76 -1.51
C SER A 17 2.22 8.20 -0.57
N GLY A 18 2.54 8.04 0.72
CA GLY A 18 1.55 7.79 1.78
C GLY A 18 1.17 6.33 2.05
N THR A 19 0.10 6.13 2.83
CA THR A 19 -0.34 4.84 3.41
C THR A 19 -0.57 3.74 2.36
N ILE A 20 -1.01 4.10 1.16
CA ILE A 20 -1.22 3.16 0.05
C ILE A 20 0.10 2.48 -0.33
N GLY A 21 1.20 3.22 -0.43
CA GLY A 21 2.46 2.60 -0.81
C GLY A 21 3.06 1.70 0.27
N VAL A 22 2.68 1.87 1.54
CA VAL A 22 3.00 0.89 2.60
C VAL A 22 2.33 -0.45 2.30
N LEU A 23 1.05 -0.45 1.93
CA LEU A 23 0.34 -1.67 1.54
C LEU A 23 0.97 -2.31 0.29
N VAL A 24 1.30 -1.51 -0.72
CA VAL A 24 1.97 -1.98 -1.94
C VAL A 24 3.31 -2.66 -1.64
N LEU A 25 4.12 -2.07 -0.75
CA LEU A 25 5.40 -2.66 -0.32
C LEU A 25 5.20 -3.94 0.49
N ALA A 26 4.20 -3.99 1.36
CA ALA A 26 3.90 -5.18 2.15
C ALA A 26 3.48 -6.36 1.26
N VAL A 27 2.68 -6.10 0.22
CA VAL A 27 2.30 -7.11 -0.79
C VAL A 27 3.52 -7.52 -1.63
N SER A 28 4.28 -6.55 -2.14
CA SER A 28 5.47 -6.81 -2.98
C SER A 28 6.56 -7.58 -2.22
N GLY A 29 6.72 -7.29 -0.93
CA GLY A 29 7.62 -7.98 -0.02
C GLY A 29 7.10 -9.34 0.47
N LYS A 30 5.91 -9.77 0.01
CA LYS A 30 5.23 -11.01 0.44
C LYS A 30 4.98 -11.10 1.95
N ILE A 31 4.91 -9.96 2.63
CA ILE A 31 4.55 -9.87 4.06
C ILE A 31 3.06 -10.16 4.22
N ILE A 32 2.25 -9.69 3.28
CA ILE A 32 0.83 -9.99 3.14
C ILE A 32 0.51 -10.42 1.71
N SER A 33 -0.59 -11.13 1.50
CA SER A 33 -1.10 -11.43 0.15
C SER A 33 -1.74 -10.20 -0.49
N LYS A 34 -1.86 -10.20 -1.81
CA LYS A 34 -2.54 -9.12 -2.55
C LYS A 34 -4.00 -8.97 -2.09
N GLU A 35 -4.70 -10.08 -1.87
CA GLU A 35 -6.07 -10.10 -1.36
C GLU A 35 -6.16 -9.51 0.05
N GLN A 36 -5.18 -9.77 0.91
CA GLN A 36 -5.11 -9.15 2.24
C GLN A 36 -4.90 -7.64 2.13
N GLY A 37 -4.02 -7.19 1.24
CA GLY A 37 -3.79 -5.77 0.97
C GLY A 37 -5.05 -5.05 0.49
N ASN A 38 -5.78 -5.64 -0.45
CA ASN A 38 -7.06 -5.11 -0.94
C ASN A 38 -8.13 -5.04 0.14
N ARG A 39 -8.22 -6.07 1.01
CA ARG A 39 -9.15 -6.04 2.15
C ARG A 39 -8.82 -4.89 3.11
N LEU A 40 -7.54 -4.71 3.46
CA LEU A 40 -7.10 -3.64 4.34
C LEU A 40 -7.41 -2.25 3.74
N LEU A 41 -7.13 -2.05 2.45
CA LEU A 41 -7.44 -0.80 1.77
C LEU A 41 -8.96 -0.51 1.81
N SER A 42 -9.78 -1.52 1.52
CA SER A 42 -11.24 -1.39 1.56
C SER A 42 -11.75 -1.04 2.97
N GLU A 43 -11.22 -1.68 4.01
CA GLU A 43 -11.56 -1.35 5.39
C GLU A 43 -11.16 0.07 5.77
N MET A 44 -9.96 0.51 5.36
CA MET A 44 -9.50 1.87 5.59
C MET A 44 -10.43 2.90 4.93
N ILE A 45 -10.79 2.70 3.67
CA ILE A 45 -11.70 3.60 2.93
C ILE A 45 -13.06 3.64 3.63
N ARG A 46 -13.59 2.49 4.04
CA ARG A 46 -14.85 2.38 4.80
C ARG A 46 -14.80 3.13 6.13
N MET A 47 -13.63 3.22 6.75
CA MET A 47 -13.39 3.99 7.98
C MET A 47 -13.11 5.48 7.73
N GLY A 48 -13.17 5.95 6.48
CA GLY A 48 -13.02 7.37 6.12
C GLY A 48 -11.63 7.75 5.61
N PHE A 49 -10.75 6.78 5.32
CA PHE A 49 -9.51 7.07 4.61
C PHE A 49 -9.80 7.50 3.17
N TYR A 50 -9.35 8.70 2.79
CA TYR A 50 -9.41 9.15 1.42
C TYR A 50 -8.29 8.46 0.60
N SER A 51 -8.69 7.58 -0.30
CA SER A 51 -7.80 6.87 -1.22
C SER A 51 -8.02 7.35 -2.65
N SER A 52 -6.95 7.47 -3.43
CA SER A 52 -7.00 7.77 -4.87
C SER A 52 -7.24 6.55 -5.74
N ILE A 53 -7.23 5.35 -5.15
CA ILE A 53 -7.47 4.06 -5.80
C ILE A 53 -8.41 3.23 -4.92
N GLU A 54 -9.17 2.32 -5.52
CA GLU A 54 -10.07 1.42 -4.79
C GLU A 54 -9.46 0.03 -4.58
N SER A 55 -8.47 -0.34 -5.40
CA SER A 55 -7.75 -1.60 -5.28
C SER A 55 -6.24 -1.43 -5.50
N LEU A 56 -5.44 -2.23 -4.79
CA LEU A 56 -4.01 -2.35 -5.06
C LEU A 56 -3.73 -3.04 -6.40
N ASP A 57 -4.71 -3.74 -7.00
CA ASP A 57 -4.61 -4.29 -8.37
C ASP A 57 -4.40 -3.20 -9.43
N GLU A 58 -4.81 -1.96 -9.15
CA GLU A 58 -4.58 -0.83 -10.06
C GLU A 58 -3.09 -0.45 -10.15
N ILE A 59 -2.29 -0.89 -9.17
CA ILE A 59 -0.85 -0.64 -9.08
C ILE A 59 -0.05 -1.93 -9.32
N LEU A 60 -0.52 -3.05 -8.76
CA LEU A 60 0.18 -4.33 -8.73
C LEU A 60 -0.37 -5.27 -9.80
N SER A 61 0.47 -5.57 -10.80
CA SER A 61 0.19 -6.53 -11.89
C SER A 61 -0.09 -7.94 -11.36
#